data_AF-A0A183EVB4-F1
#
_entry.id   AF-A0A183EVB4-F1
#
_cell.length_a   1.000
_cell.length_b   1.000
_cell.length_c   1.000
_cell.angle_alpha   90.00
_cell.angle_beta   90.00
_cell.angle_gamma   90.00
#
_symmetry.space_group_name_H-M   'P 1'
#
loop_
_entity.id
_entity.type
_entity.pdbx_description
1 polymer ?
#
loop_
_entity_poly.entity_id
_entity_poly.type
_entity_poly.pdbx_seq_one_letter_code
_entity_poly.pdbx_strand_id
1 'polypeptide(L)'
;MSIFAFLIEFFCQICGFLARGLWESRYSCCQSDLSITGCCVADCHVTDTAPRSILQTYIETPPPSGPKDSRSKKVYAFDCEMVYTAWGTILARISMVDVKNKLVLDLIIRPEHKITDCNTRFSGLTLEHFQEAQCNLQQVFLP
;
A
#
# COMPACT_ATOMS: atom_id res chain seq x y z
N MET A 1 9.08 -15.51 13.19
CA MET A 1 8.52 -15.64 11.83
C MET A 1 7.20 -14.90 11.83
N SER A 2 7.19 -13.65 11.36
CA SER A 2 5.94 -12.90 11.19
C SER A 2 5.52 -13.06 9.75
N ILE A 3 4.33 -13.64 9.54
CA ILE A 3 3.71 -13.78 8.23
C ILE A 3 3.13 -12.41 7.88
N PHE A 4 3.73 -11.75 6.90
CA PHE A 4 3.24 -10.53 6.30
C PHE A 4 2.30 -10.93 5.16
N ALA A 5 1.00 -11.00 5.42
CA ALA A 5 0.00 -11.17 4.37
C ALA A 5 -0.35 -9.77 3.83
N PHE A 6 0.37 -9.31 2.80
CA PHE A 6 -0.04 -8.16 2.01
C PHE A 6 -1.04 -8.64 0.96
N LEU A 7 -2.29 -8.20 1.06
CA LEU A 7 -3.28 -8.28 -0.02
C LEU A 7 -3.45 -6.87 -0.59
N ILE A 8 -2.60 -6.49 -1.54
CA ILE A 8 -2.83 -5.28 -2.33
C ILE A 8 -2.68 -5.66 -3.81
N GLU A 9 -3.77 -6.05 -4.45
CA GLU A 9 -3.89 -5.98 -5.91
C GLU A 9 -5.32 -5.62 -6.31
N PHE A 10 -5.54 -4.35 -6.67
CA PHE A 10 -6.77 -3.90 -7.35
C PHE A 10 -6.46 -2.80 -8.37
N PHE A 11 -5.53 -3.06 -9.29
CA PHE A 11 -5.44 -2.24 -10.51
C PHE A 11 -6.44 -2.70 -11.56
N CYS A 12 -6.92 -1.78 -12.38
CA CYS A 12 -7.71 -2.09 -13.56
C CYS A 12 -6.81 -2.63 -14.69
N GLN A 13 -6.37 -3.87 -14.55
CA GLN A 13 -5.54 -4.57 -15.52
C GLN A 13 -6.44 -5.34 -16.49
N ILE A 14 -6.00 -5.50 -17.74
CA ILE A 14 -6.68 -6.39 -18.68
C ILE A 14 -6.37 -7.82 -18.26
N CYS A 15 -7.38 -8.56 -17.83
CA CYS A 15 -7.29 -9.98 -17.50
C CYS A 15 -7.88 -10.78 -18.66
N GLY A 16 -7.07 -11.69 -19.23
CA GLY A 16 -7.52 -12.64 -20.24
C GLY A 16 -7.99 -13.93 -19.57
N PHE A 17 -9.18 -14.40 -19.90
CA PHE A 17 -9.70 -15.68 -19.41
C PHE A 17 -10.43 -16.46 -20.50
N LEU A 18 -10.45 -17.78 -20.35
CA LEU A 18 -11.16 -18.67 -21.26
C LEU A 18 -12.62 -18.80 -20.81
N ALA A 19 -13.55 -18.26 -21.59
CA ALA A 19 -14.99 -18.38 -21.36
C ALA A 19 -15.65 -19.06 -22.55
N ARG A 20 -16.43 -20.13 -22.29
CA ARG A 20 -17.17 -20.89 -23.31
C ARG A 20 -16.31 -21.35 -24.50
N GLY A 21 -15.03 -21.65 -24.26
CA GLY A 21 -14.08 -22.08 -25.29
C GLY A 21 -13.47 -20.96 -26.14
N LEU A 22 -13.77 -19.69 -25.82
CA LEU A 22 -13.20 -18.51 -26.46
C LEU A 22 -12.33 -17.73 -25.46
N TRP A 23 -11.27 -17.10 -25.96
CA TRP A 23 -10.46 -16.16 -25.18
C TRP A 23 -11.19 -14.82 -25.11
N GLU A 24 -11.58 -14.43 -23.90
CA GLU A 24 -12.17 -13.12 -23.62
C GLU A 24 -11.17 -12.30 -22.79
N SER A 25 -11.05 -11.01 -23.13
CA SER A 25 -10.28 -10.04 -22.35
C SER A 25 -11.22 -9.06 -21.70
N ARG A 26 -11.08 -8.86 -20.38
CA ARG A 26 -11.91 -7.93 -19.61
C ARG A 26 -11.09 -7.10 -18.65
N TYR A 27 -11.63 -5.95 -18.26
CA TYR A 27 -11.07 -5.14 -17.20
C TYR A 27 -11.25 -5.82 -15.84
N SER A 28 -10.17 -6.07 -15.09
CA SER A 28 -10.24 -6.71 -13.76
C SER A 28 -11.10 -5.92 -12.76
N CYS A 29 -11.13 -4.59 -12.90
CA CYS A 29 -11.76 -3.70 -11.93
C CYS A 29 -13.29 -3.64 -12.03
N CYS A 30 -13.86 -3.79 -13.22
CA CYS A 30 -15.30 -3.68 -13.47
C CYS A 30 -15.89 -4.82 -14.31
N GLN A 31 -15.05 -5.76 -14.75
CA GLN A 31 -15.42 -6.92 -15.58
C GLN A 31 -16.13 -6.54 -16.89
N SER A 32 -16.01 -5.27 -17.29
CA SER A 32 -16.48 -4.79 -18.59
C SER A 32 -15.54 -5.27 -19.68
N ASP A 33 -16.08 -5.43 -20.89
CA ASP A 33 -15.30 -5.76 -22.07
C ASP A 33 -14.42 -4.57 -22.51
N LEU A 34 -13.55 -4.83 -23.49
CA LEU A 34 -12.64 -3.83 -24.05
C LEU A 34 -13.31 -2.85 -25.04
N SER A 35 -14.64 -2.89 -25.20
CA SER A 35 -15.34 -1.96 -26.09
C SER A 35 -15.54 -0.58 -25.46
N ILE A 36 -15.47 -0.50 -24.13
CA ILE A 36 -15.53 0.76 -23.38
C ILE A 36 -14.13 1.27 -23.04
N THR A 37 -14.00 2.58 -22.82
CA THR A 37 -12.71 3.22 -22.43
C THR A 37 -12.18 2.73 -21.08
N GLY A 38 -13.07 2.27 -20.19
CA GLY A 38 -12.79 1.85 -18.82
C GLY A 38 -13.75 2.51 -17.84
N CYS A 39 -13.99 1.90 -16.67
CA CYS A 39 -14.91 2.46 -15.66
C CYS A 39 -14.30 3.62 -14.85
N CYS A 40 -12.98 3.81 -14.95
CA CYS A 40 -12.23 4.89 -14.33
C CYS A 40 -11.16 5.35 -15.32
N VAL A 41 -10.98 6.67 -15.42
CA VAL A 41 -9.96 7.30 -16.27
C VAL A 41 -9.21 8.32 -15.41
N ALA A 42 -7.90 8.41 -15.60
CA ALA A 42 -7.03 9.34 -14.89
C ALA A 42 -6.24 10.16 -15.92
N ASP A 43 -5.80 11.35 -15.52
CA ASP A 43 -5.07 12.28 -16.39
C ASP A 43 -3.65 11.80 -16.72
N CYS A 44 -3.13 10.83 -15.97
CA CYS A 44 -1.78 10.31 -16.12
C CYS A 44 -1.72 8.81 -15.82
N HIS A 45 -0.76 8.15 -16.47
CA HIS A 45 -0.41 6.77 -16.16
C HIS A 45 0.35 6.69 -14.84
N VAL A 46 -0.08 5.78 -13.96
CA VAL A 46 0.62 5.42 -12.72
C VAL A 46 1.17 4.00 -12.84
N THR A 47 2.24 3.71 -12.09
CA THR A 47 2.80 2.36 -11.99
C THR A 47 2.74 1.88 -10.54
N ASP A 48 2.49 0.58 -10.39
CA ASP A 48 2.56 -0.18 -9.14
C ASP A 48 4.00 -0.51 -8.72
N THR A 49 4.95 -0.34 -9.64
CA THR A 49 6.32 -0.79 -9.47
C THR A 49 7.13 0.28 -8.76
N ALA A 50 7.62 -0.05 -7.57
CA ALA A 50 8.59 0.78 -6.87
C ALA A 50 9.98 0.73 -7.55
N PRO A 51 10.73 1.84 -7.59
CA PRO A 51 12.12 1.84 -8.02
C PRO A 51 12.97 0.86 -7.22
N ARG A 52 13.85 0.11 -7.90
CA ARG A 52 14.73 -0.88 -7.26
C ARG A 52 15.61 -0.30 -6.15
N SER A 53 16.01 0.97 -6.27
CA SER A 53 16.80 1.68 -5.25
C SER A 53 16.06 1.78 -3.91
N ILE A 54 14.74 1.96 -3.93
CA ILE A 54 13.92 2.04 -2.71
C ILE A 54 13.84 0.67 -2.05
N LEU A 55 13.69 -0.39 -2.84
CA LEU A 55 13.60 -1.78 -2.33
C LEU A 55 14.89 -2.26 -1.67
N GLN A 56 16.04 -1.63 -1.95
CA GLN A 56 17.32 -1.92 -1.30
C GLN A 56 17.46 -1.21 0.06
N THR A 57 16.61 -0.21 0.34
CA THR A 57 16.68 0.58 1.57
C THR A 57 15.66 0.03 2.56
N TYR A 58 16.11 -0.83 3.48
CA TYR A 58 15.28 -1.39 4.53
C TYR A 58 15.98 -1.28 5.90
N ILE A 59 15.17 -1.19 6.96
CA ILE A 59 15.65 -1.16 8.33
C ILE A 59 15.22 -2.47 8.98
N GLU A 60 16.19 -3.24 9.47
CA GLU A 60 15.90 -4.44 10.24
C GLU A 60 15.44 -4.07 11.64
N THR A 61 14.45 -4.81 12.14
CA THR A 61 14.06 -4.70 13.54
C THR A 61 15.22 -5.19 14.42
N PRO A 62 15.50 -4.53 15.56
CA PRO A 62 16.56 -4.99 16.45
C PRO A 62 16.34 -6.44 16.90
N PRO A 63 17.41 -7.26 17.01
CA PRO A 63 17.27 -8.63 17.46
C PRO A 63 16.69 -8.71 18.89
N PRO A 64 16.11 -9.86 19.28
CA PRO A 64 15.68 -10.05 20.66
C PRO A 64 16.84 -9.85 21.63
N SER A 65 16.61 -9.15 22.75
CA SER A 65 17.63 -8.91 23.78
C SER A 65 18.01 -10.18 24.54
N GLY A 66 17.30 -11.29 24.31
CA GLY A 66 17.56 -12.62 24.87
C GLY A 66 16.30 -13.49 24.91
N PRO A 67 16.38 -14.70 25.52
CA PRO A 67 15.25 -15.64 25.59
C PRO A 67 14.02 -15.11 26.34
N LYS A 68 14.21 -14.12 27.22
CA LYS A 68 13.16 -13.49 28.03
C LYS A 68 12.69 -12.14 27.47
N ASP A 69 13.06 -11.81 26.23
CA ASP A 69 12.58 -10.57 25.61
C ASP A 69 11.05 -10.57 25.51
N SER A 70 10.44 -9.55 26.12
CA SER A 70 8.99 -9.39 26.14
C SER A 70 8.40 -9.18 24.73
N ARG A 71 9.18 -8.64 23.79
CA ARG A 71 8.78 -8.41 22.39
C ARG A 71 8.56 -9.72 21.64
N SER A 72 9.33 -10.76 21.97
CA SER A 72 9.25 -12.08 21.33
C SER A 72 7.92 -12.81 21.54
N LYS A 73 7.07 -12.32 22.44
CA LYS A 73 5.73 -12.88 22.73
C LYS A 73 4.59 -12.02 22.17
N LYS A 74 4.90 -10.91 21.48
CA LYS A 74 3.90 -10.01 20.91
C LYS A 74 3.73 -10.29 19.43
N VAL A 75 2.49 -10.26 18.99
CA VAL A 75 2.10 -10.39 17.58
C VAL A 75 1.25 -9.19 17.23
N TYR A 76 1.51 -8.62 16.05
CA TYR A 76 0.79 -7.48 15.52
C TYR A 76 0.38 -7.78 14.09
N ALA A 77 -0.78 -7.29 13.71
CA ALA A 77 -1.14 -7.10 12.31
C ALA A 77 -0.95 -5.62 12.00
N PHE A 78 -0.44 -5.31 10.81
CA PHE A 78 -0.42 -3.94 10.32
C PHE A 78 -0.80 -3.94 8.86
N ASP A 79 -1.34 -2.81 8.44
CA ASP A 79 -1.80 -2.56 7.10
C ASP A 79 -1.29 -1.20 6.65
N CYS A 80 -1.03 -1.10 5.35
CA CYS A 80 -0.39 0.05 4.75
C CYS A 80 -1.24 0.54 3.59
N GLU A 81 -1.47 1.86 3.56
CA GLU A 81 -2.06 2.53 2.41
C GLU A 81 -1.00 3.28 1.63
N MET A 82 -1.04 3.15 0.31
CA MET A 82 -0.09 3.79 -0.60
C MET A 82 -0.77 4.82 -1.49
N VAL A 83 0.01 5.81 -1.91
CA VAL A 83 -0.37 6.81 -2.92
C VAL A 83 0.57 6.76 -4.11
N TYR A 84 0.12 7.27 -5.25
CA TYR A 84 0.92 7.34 -6.46
C TYR A 84 1.65 8.67 -6.58
N THR A 85 2.89 8.59 -7.02
CA THR A 85 3.72 9.74 -7.39
C THR A 85 4.36 9.49 -8.75
N ALA A 86 5.06 10.50 -9.27
CA ALA A 86 5.88 10.35 -10.48
C ALA A 86 6.99 9.27 -10.34
N TRP A 87 7.32 8.86 -9.11
CA TRP A 87 8.33 7.84 -8.83
C TRP A 87 7.73 6.48 -8.44
N GLY A 88 6.42 6.28 -8.66
CA GLY A 88 5.71 5.04 -8.32
C GLY A 88 4.90 5.15 -7.03
N THR A 89 4.54 3.99 -6.48
CA THR A 89 3.79 3.88 -5.23
C THR A 89 4.67 4.18 -4.02
N ILE A 90 4.13 4.96 -3.09
CA ILE A 90 4.81 5.29 -1.84
C ILE A 90 3.85 5.14 -0.66
N LEU A 91 4.40 4.82 0.52
CA LEU A 91 3.63 4.67 1.75
C LEU A 91 3.05 6.00 2.23
N ALA A 92 1.79 5.99 2.62
CA ALA A 92 1.04 7.17 3.00
C ALA A 92 0.29 7.03 4.33
N ARG A 93 -0.09 5.80 4.72
CA ARG A 93 -0.61 5.50 6.05
C ARG A 93 -0.13 4.15 6.53
N ILE A 94 0.12 4.03 7.82
CA ILE A 94 0.35 2.75 8.49
C ILE A 94 -0.65 2.65 9.63
N SER A 95 -1.37 1.53 9.71
CA SER A 95 -2.17 1.18 10.87
C SER A 95 -1.70 -0.16 11.44
N MET A 96 -1.68 -0.30 12.76
CA MET A 96 -1.23 -1.52 13.44
C MET A 96 -2.15 -1.84 14.61
N VAL A 97 -2.51 -3.12 14.73
CA VAL A 97 -3.34 -3.65 15.82
C VAL A 97 -2.66 -4.81 16.52
N ASP A 98 -2.97 -5.00 17.80
CA ASP A 98 -2.53 -6.18 18.56
C ASP A 98 -3.47 -7.39 18.37
N VAL A 99 -3.11 -8.53 18.97
CA VAL A 99 -3.93 -9.76 18.95
C VAL A 99 -5.31 -9.63 19.59
N LYS A 100 -5.57 -8.56 20.34
CA LYS A 100 -6.89 -8.25 20.92
C LYS A 100 -7.65 -7.24 20.06
N ASN A 101 -7.19 -7.00 18.83
CA ASN A 101 -7.72 -6.01 17.90
C ASN A 101 -7.70 -4.57 18.47
N LYS A 102 -6.77 -4.26 19.38
CA LYS A 102 -6.58 -2.91 19.88
C LYS A 102 -5.64 -2.15 18.93
N LEU A 103 -6.03 -0.94 18.56
CA LEU A 103 -5.18 -0.02 17.80
C LEU A 103 -3.92 0.35 18.60
N VAL A 104 -2.76 0.06 18.01
CA VAL A 104 -1.43 0.31 18.57
C VAL A 104 -0.77 1.49 17.87
N LEU A 105 -0.98 1.61 16.56
CA LEU A 105 -0.42 2.66 15.72
C LEU A 105 -1.43 3.05 14.64
N ASP A 106 -1.58 4.34 14.38
CA ASP A 106 -2.28 4.85 13.20
C ASP A 106 -1.63 6.17 12.82
N LEU A 107 -0.85 6.16 11.75
CA LEU A 107 -0.05 7.30 11.32
C LEU A 107 -0.29 7.59 9.85
N ILE A 108 -0.57 8.85 9.55
CA ILE A 108 -0.52 9.39 8.20
C ILE A 108 0.88 9.96 7.98
N ILE A 109 1.55 9.46 6.96
CA ILE A 109 2.93 9.78 6.63
C ILE A 109 2.91 10.78 5.49
N ARG A 110 3.62 11.89 5.66
CA ARG A 110 3.77 12.88 4.59
C ARG A 110 4.70 12.34 3.50
N PRO A 111 4.23 12.23 2.24
CA PRO A 111 5.07 11.92 1.10
C PRO A 111 6.25 12.87 0.93
N GLU A 112 7.42 12.33 0.60
CA GLU A 112 8.58 13.13 0.15
C GLU A 112 8.32 13.78 -1.21
N HIS A 113 7.46 13.14 -2.00
CA HIS A 113 7.23 13.45 -3.40
C HIS A 113 5.81 13.96 -3.62
N LYS A 114 5.61 14.78 -4.65
CA LYS A 114 4.28 15.29 -4.99
C LYS A 114 3.36 14.12 -5.33
N ILE A 115 2.22 14.07 -4.65
CA ILE A 115 1.17 13.09 -4.90
C ILE A 115 0.55 13.40 -6.26
N THR A 116 0.53 12.40 -7.13
CA THR A 116 -0.14 12.41 -8.42
C THR A 116 -1.58 11.92 -8.28
N ASP A 117 -1.78 10.85 -7.50
CA ASP A 117 -3.10 10.30 -7.18
C ASP A 117 -3.08 9.73 -5.76
N CYS A 118 -4.06 10.11 -4.93
CA CYS A 118 -4.21 9.62 -3.56
C CYS A 118 -4.71 8.17 -3.49
N ASN A 119 -5.13 7.60 -4.63
CA ASN A 119 -5.76 6.29 -4.71
C ASN A 119 -7.01 6.18 -3.81
N THR A 120 -7.74 7.30 -3.63
CA THR A 120 -8.78 7.47 -2.59
C THR A 120 -9.84 6.36 -2.60
N ARG A 121 -10.15 5.80 -3.77
CA ARG A 121 -11.08 4.68 -3.90
C ARG A 121 -10.68 3.48 -3.03
N PHE A 122 -9.38 3.21 -2.91
CA PHE A 122 -8.85 2.08 -2.16
C PHE A 122 -8.25 2.51 -0.84
N SER A 123 -7.50 3.61 -0.82
CA SER A 123 -6.79 4.08 0.37
C SER A 123 -7.67 4.85 1.37
N GLY A 124 -8.79 5.40 0.90
CA GLY A 124 -9.59 6.37 1.67
C GLY A 124 -8.85 7.68 1.96
N LEU A 125 -7.64 7.90 1.41
CA LEU A 125 -6.83 9.08 1.67
C LEU A 125 -7.20 10.24 0.76
N THR A 126 -7.14 11.47 1.28
CA THR A 126 -7.35 12.71 0.54
C THR A 126 -6.13 13.62 0.70
N LEU A 127 -6.02 14.65 -0.13
CA LEU A 127 -4.93 15.63 0.00
C LEU A 127 -4.94 16.36 1.35
N GLU A 128 -6.11 16.52 1.97
CA GLU A 128 -6.29 17.17 3.28
C GLU A 128 -5.61 16.38 4.40
N HIS A 129 -5.71 15.05 4.38
CA HIS A 129 -5.04 14.18 5.36
C HIS A 129 -3.51 14.41 5.40
N PHE A 130 -2.89 14.80 4.29
CA PHE A 130 -1.45 15.08 4.24
C PHE A 130 -1.05 16.48 4.71
N GLN A 131 -2.01 17.40 4.80
CA GLN A 131 -1.77 18.71 5.41
C GLN A 131 -1.63 18.61 6.92
N GLU A 132 -2.34 17.65 7.53
CA GLU A 132 -2.34 17.37 8.96
C GLU A 132 -1.25 16.36 9.38
N ALA A 133 -0.60 15.71 8.41
CA ALA A 133 0.40 14.68 8.66
C ALA A 133 1.60 15.25 9.45
N GLN A 134 1.84 14.67 10.63
CA GLN A 134 2.85 15.17 11.58
C GLN A 134 4.23 14.54 11.41
N CYS A 135 4.34 13.42 10.68
CA CYS A 135 5.58 12.66 10.55
C CYS A 135 5.93 12.33 9.11
N ASN A 136 7.23 12.36 8.81
CA ASN A 136 7.79 11.74 7.61
C ASN A 136 8.26 10.30 7.90
N LEU A 137 8.52 9.51 6.85
CA LEU A 137 8.90 8.10 6.99
C LEU A 137 10.17 7.92 7.83
N GLN A 138 11.14 8.83 7.70
CA GLN A 138 12.38 8.77 8.46
C GLN A 138 12.12 8.95 9.96
N GLN A 139 11.25 9.88 10.36
CA GLN A 139 10.89 10.13 11.76
C GLN A 139 10.10 8.97 12.40
N VAL A 140 9.39 8.17 11.60
CA VAL A 140 8.66 7.00 12.11
C VAL A 140 9.63 5.85 12.45
N PHE A 141 10.73 5.72 11.70
CA PHE A 141 11.61 4.55 11.79
C PHE A 141 13.02 4.82 12.31
N LEU A 142 13.43 6.08 12.45
CA LEU A 142 14.72 6.50 13.00
C LEU A 142 14.47 7.36 14.25
N PRO A 143 14.97 6.94 15.44
CA PRO A 143 14.93 7.76 16.65
C PRO A 143 15.87 8.98 16.57
#